data_AF-A0A397FPY0-F1
#
_entry.id   AF-A0A397FPY0-F1
#
_cell.length_a   1.000
_cell.length_b   1.000
_cell.length_c   1.000
_cell.angle_alpha   90.00
_cell.angle_beta   90.00
_cell.angle_gamma   90.00
#
_symmetry.space_group_name_H-M   'P 1'
#
loop_
_entity.id
_entity.type
_entity.pdbx_description
1 polymer ?
#
loop_
_entity_poly.entity_id
_entity_poly.type
_entity_poly.pdbx_seq_one_letter_code
_entity_poly.pdbx_strand_id
1 'polypeptide(L)'
;MEVKALLKYYRQDEFLMSSGKKIFIEIKLWKLATDKPEFPEGYKFKWMAFNRDNPREMIRFDNHRGKGPHYHENGTEVFFIWKSRQHTQQMFYQMIIKKFGNFIQKL
;
A
#
# COMPACT_ATOMS: atom_id res chain seq x y z
N MET A 1 3.03 26.11 8.65
CA MET A 1 4.15 25.50 7.90
C MET A 1 3.61 24.33 7.09
N GLU A 2 3.55 24.46 5.77
CA GLU A 2 3.35 23.30 4.89
C GLU A 2 4.58 22.39 4.97
N VAL A 3 4.37 21.14 5.39
CA VAL A 3 5.42 20.13 5.29
C VAL A 3 5.54 19.79 3.81
N LYS A 4 6.58 20.29 3.13
CA LYS A 4 6.88 19.91 1.75
C LYS A 4 7.08 18.39 1.70
N ALA A 5 6.20 17.70 0.98
CA ALA A 5 6.28 16.26 0.72
C ALA A 5 6.82 16.05 -0.69
N LEU A 6 7.97 15.41 -0.82
CA LEU A 6 8.55 15.08 -2.11
C LEU A 6 8.13 13.67 -2.52
N LEU A 7 7.45 13.53 -3.65
CA LEU A 7 7.15 12.21 -4.22
C LEU A 7 8.47 11.52 -4.57
N LYS A 8 8.79 10.43 -3.87
CA LYS A 8 10.03 9.66 -4.07
C LYS A 8 9.83 8.45 -4.94
N TYR A 9 8.65 7.84 -4.87
CA TYR A 9 8.35 6.65 -5.63
C TYR A 9 6.87 6.64 -6.00
N TYR A 10 6.63 6.37 -7.28
CA TYR A 10 5.31 6.15 -7.82
C TYR A 10 5.38 4.99 -8.81
N ARG A 11 4.50 4.01 -8.60
CA ARG A 11 4.37 2.85 -9.47
C ARG A 11 2.91 2.50 -9.64
N GLN A 12 2.55 2.17 -10.87
CA GLN A 12 1.29 1.57 -11.22
C GLN A 12 1.54 0.34 -12.08
N ASP A 13 0.84 -0.74 -11.81
CA ASP A 13 0.85 -1.93 -12.65
C ASP A 13 -0.52 -2.59 -12.63
N GLU A 14 -0.75 -3.42 -13.63
CA GLU A 14 -1.88 -4.32 -13.67
C GLU A 14 -1.38 -5.76 -13.79
N PHE A 15 -2.05 -6.68 -13.12
CA PHE A 15 -1.70 -8.09 -13.11
C PHE A 15 -2.93 -8.97 -13.26
N LEU A 16 -2.79 -10.05 -14.02
CA LEU A 16 -3.69 -11.20 -13.94
C LEU A 16 -3.25 -12.08 -12.76
N MET A 17 -4.20 -12.40 -11.88
CA MET A 17 -3.96 -13.25 -10.71
C MET A 17 -4.53 -14.66 -10.92
N SER A 18 -4.07 -15.62 -10.11
CA SER A 18 -4.53 -17.01 -10.17
C SER A 18 -5.99 -17.22 -9.79
N SER A 19 -6.64 -16.23 -9.18
CA SER A 19 -8.10 -16.20 -9.02
C SER A 19 -8.86 -15.87 -10.30
N GLY A 20 -8.17 -15.55 -11.41
CA GLY A 20 -8.75 -15.02 -12.65
C GLY A 20 -9.01 -13.52 -12.64
N LYS A 21 -8.80 -12.84 -11.52
CA LYS A 21 -9.05 -11.39 -11.37
C LYS A 21 -7.91 -10.56 -11.95
N LYS A 22 -8.26 -9.42 -12.56
CA LYS A 22 -7.30 -8.38 -12.95
C LYS A 22 -7.14 -7.40 -11.79
N ILE A 23 -5.94 -7.33 -11.24
CA ILE A 23 -5.64 -6.48 -10.09
C ILE A 23 -4.77 -5.30 -10.53
N PHE A 24 -5.28 -4.11 -10.29
CA PHE A 24 -4.51 -2.88 -10.43
C PHE A 24 -3.81 -2.56 -9.11
N ILE A 25 -2.51 -2.30 -9.17
CA ILE A 25 -1.68 -1.95 -8.02
C ILE A 25 -1.19 -0.51 -8.20
N GLU A 26 -1.37 0.32 -7.18
CA GLU A 26 -0.79 1.67 -7.09
C GLU A 26 0.05 1.79 -5.81
N ILE A 27 1.30 2.21 -5.96
CA ILE A 27 2.23 2.45 -4.84
C ILE A 27 2.71 3.89 -4.92
N LYS A 28 2.33 4.71 -3.94
CA LYS A 28 2.83 6.07 -3.75
C LYS A 28 3.62 6.18 -2.45
N LEU A 29 4.81 6.76 -2.51
CA LEU A 29 5.69 7.02 -1.37
C LEU A 29 6.23 8.45 -1.45
N TRP A 30 5.98 9.23 -0.41
CA TRP A 30 6.48 10.59 -0.25
C TRP A 30 7.46 10.65 0.91
N LYS A 31 8.58 11.36 0.72
CA LYS A 31 9.50 11.71 1.81
C LYS A 31 9.12 13.07 2.37
N LEU A 32 8.92 13.12 3.68
CA LEU A 32 8.65 14.33 4.43
C LEU A 32 9.98 14.92 4.93
N ALA A 33 9.99 16.24 5.12
CA ALA A 33 11.14 16.95 5.68
C ALA A 33 11.30 16.72 7.20
N THR A 34 10.28 16.19 7.87
CA THR A 34 10.26 15.99 9.32
C THR A 34 9.94 14.54 9.64
N ASP A 35 10.72 13.95 10.53
CA ASP A 35 10.43 12.64 11.09
C ASP A 35 9.32 12.78 12.13
N LYS A 36 8.32 11.90 12.06
CA LYS A 36 7.28 11.75 13.08
C LYS A 36 6.97 10.28 13.29
N PRO A 37 6.50 9.87 14.47
CA PRO A 37 6.15 8.47 14.73
C PRO A 37 5.15 7.89 13.72
N GLU A 38 4.19 8.68 13.24
CA GLU A 38 3.24 8.24 12.23
C GLU A 38 3.84 8.09 10.82
N PHE A 39 5.01 8.68 10.57
CA PHE A 39 5.73 8.70 9.31
C PHE A 39 7.11 8.03 9.47
N PRO A 40 7.15 6.69 9.55
CA PRO A 40 8.38 5.95 9.78
C PRO A 40 9.38 6.20 8.65
N GLU A 41 10.65 6.35 9.01
CA GLU A 41 11.72 6.78 8.09
C GLU A 41 11.36 8.09 7.34
N GLY A 42 10.51 8.95 7.91
CA GLY A 42 10.02 10.16 7.28
C GLY A 42 9.12 9.90 6.06
N TYR A 43 8.56 8.70 5.91
CA TYR A 43 7.70 8.36 4.78
C TYR A 43 6.22 8.54 5.09
N LYS A 44 5.54 9.25 4.19
CA LYS A 44 4.09 9.12 3.98
C LYS A 44 3.88 8.14 2.83
N PHE A 45 2.91 7.24 2.93
CA PHE A 45 2.63 6.27 1.89
C PHE A 45 1.14 6.04 1.70
N LYS A 46 0.78 5.65 0.47
CA LYS A 46 -0.56 5.19 0.09
C LYS A 46 -0.39 4.12 -0.96
N TRP A 47 -0.59 2.86 -0.56
CA TRP A 47 -0.47 1.70 -1.43
C TRP A 47 -1.82 1.01 -1.53
N MET A 48 -2.22 0.64 -2.73
CA MET A 48 -3.52 0.09 -3.02
C MET A 48 -3.42 -1.03 -4.04
N ALA A 49 -4.21 -2.07 -3.84
CA ALA A 49 -4.45 -3.08 -4.85
C ALA A 49 -5.95 -3.34 -4.91
N PHE A 50 -6.55 -3.33 -6.10
CA PHE A 50 -7.99 -3.53 -6.25
C PHE A 50 -8.33 -4.32 -7.50
N ASN A 51 -9.43 -5.07 -7.43
CA ASN A 51 -9.99 -5.76 -8.57
C ASN A 51 -10.55 -4.74 -9.57
N ARG A 52 -10.09 -4.80 -10.82
CA ARG A 52 -10.50 -3.85 -11.87
C ARG A 52 -11.99 -3.93 -12.17
N ASP A 53 -12.56 -5.13 -12.09
CA ASP A 53 -13.98 -5.38 -12.37
C ASP A 53 -14.86 -5.10 -11.15
N ASN A 54 -14.29 -5.09 -9.93
CA ASN A 54 -14.98 -4.74 -8.69
C ASN A 54 -14.06 -3.98 -7.72
N PRO A 55 -13.91 -2.64 -7.86
CA PRO A 55 -12.96 -1.86 -7.05
C PRO A 55 -13.24 -1.85 -5.53
N ARG A 56 -14.43 -2.30 -5.08
CA ARG A 56 -14.73 -2.49 -3.66
C ARG A 56 -13.92 -3.64 -3.05
N GLU A 57 -13.52 -4.61 -3.87
CA GLU A 57 -12.55 -5.62 -3.48
C GLU A 57 -11.14 -5.04 -3.57
N MET A 58 -10.66 -4.50 -2.45
CA MET A 58 -9.36 -3.85 -2.40
C MET A 58 -8.59 -4.14 -1.12
N ILE A 59 -7.30 -3.82 -1.17
CA ILE A 59 -6.37 -3.75 -0.05
C ILE A 59 -5.79 -2.35 -0.07
N ARG A 60 -5.74 -1.70 1.10
CA ARG A 60 -5.11 -0.40 1.26
C ARG A 60 -4.15 -0.44 2.43
N PHE A 61 -2.95 0.08 2.19
CA PHE A 61 -1.92 0.34 3.18
C PHE A 61 -1.67 1.84 3.17
N ASP A 62 -1.78 2.50 4.31
CA ASP A 62 -1.51 3.92 4.42
C ASP A 62 -1.04 4.33 5.82
N ASN A 63 -0.56 5.57 5.90
CA ASN A 63 -0.37 6.30 7.14
C ASN A 63 -0.83 7.74 6.97
N HIS A 64 -1.23 8.37 8.07
CA HIS A 64 -1.65 9.76 8.05
C HIS A 64 -1.41 10.41 9.40
N ARG A 65 -1.56 11.74 9.46
CA ARG A 65 -1.33 12.50 10.69
C ARG A 65 -2.21 11.93 11.82
N GLY A 66 -1.59 11.58 12.93
CA GLY A 66 -2.28 11.00 14.09
C GLY A 66 -2.56 9.49 13.99
N LYS A 67 -2.25 8.83 12.87
CA LYS A 67 -2.36 7.37 12.72
C LYS A 67 -1.12 6.79 12.06
N GLY A 68 -0.44 5.92 12.80
CA GLY A 68 0.70 5.17 12.28
C GLY A 68 0.34 4.24 11.13
N PRO A 69 1.34 3.50 10.62
CA PRO A 69 1.17 2.52 9.55
C PRO A 69 0.04 1.52 9.86
N HIS A 70 -0.91 1.41 8.94
CA HIS A 70 -2.02 0.48 9.04
C HIS A 70 -2.46 0.01 7.66
N TYR A 71 -3.24 -1.07 7.64
CA TYR A 71 -3.94 -1.54 6.46
C TYR A 71 -5.43 -1.71 6.72
N HIS A 72 -6.20 -1.81 5.64
CA HIS A 72 -7.65 -1.98 5.68
C HIS A 72 -8.00 -3.39 5.22
N GLU A 73 -8.58 -4.20 6.11
CA GLU A 73 -9.08 -5.54 5.82
C GLU A 73 -10.56 -5.61 6.23
N ASN A 74 -11.44 -5.87 5.26
CA ASN A 74 -12.89 -6.00 5.46
C ASN A 74 -13.55 -4.82 6.21
N GLY A 75 -13.05 -3.60 6.00
CA GLY A 75 -13.56 -2.39 6.65
C GLY A 75 -12.98 -2.11 8.04
N THR A 76 -12.08 -2.97 8.53
CA THR A 76 -11.35 -2.76 9.79
C THR A 76 -9.96 -2.22 9.52
N GLU A 77 -9.57 -1.20 10.29
CA GLU A 77 -8.20 -0.69 10.33
C GLU A 77 -7.34 -1.59 11.22
N VAL A 78 -6.24 -2.12 10.68
CA VAL A 78 -5.29 -2.95 11.42
C VAL A 78 -3.92 -2.28 11.40
N PHE A 79 -3.45 -1.86 12.59
CA PHE A 79 -2.14 -1.24 12.77
C PHE A 79 -1.03 -2.28 12.70
N PHE A 80 0.11 -1.88 12.14
CA PHE A 80 1.30 -2.72 12.10
C PHE A 80 2.56 -1.92 12.45
N ILE A 81 3.58 -2.62 12.95
CA ILE A 81 4.88 -2.02 13.23
C ILE A 81 5.67 -1.94 11.93
N TRP A 82 6.07 -0.72 11.55
CA TRP A 82 6.97 -0.52 10.43
C TRP A 82 8.39 -0.94 10.79
N LYS A 83 8.89 -1.98 10.11
CA LYS A 83 10.28 -2.44 10.24
C LYS A 83 11.20 -1.79 9.21
N SER A 84 10.77 -1.79 7.96
CA SER A 84 11.45 -1.14 6.85
C SER A 84 10.52 -1.00 5.65
N ARG A 85 10.84 -0.11 4.71
CA ARG A 85 10.11 -0.01 3.42
C ARG A 85 9.98 -1.36 2.72
N GLN A 86 11.08 -2.12 2.64
CA GLN A 86 11.12 -3.42 1.97
C GLN A 86 10.21 -4.43 2.67
N HIS A 87 10.25 -4.48 4.01
CA HIS A 87 9.40 -5.39 4.78
C HIS A 87 7.92 -5.05 4.62
N THR A 88 7.55 -3.77 4.69
CA THR A 88 6.17 -3.34 4.48
C THR A 88 5.70 -3.64 3.06
N GLN A 89 6.57 -3.48 2.05
CA GLN A 89 6.24 -3.81 0.66
C GLN A 89 6.02 -5.33 0.47
N GLN A 90 6.84 -6.17 1.12
CA GLN A 90 6.62 -7.62 1.14
C GLN A 90 5.28 -7.97 1.79
N MET A 91 4.97 -7.38 2.94
CA MET A 91 3.68 -7.55 3.62
C MET A 91 2.51 -7.16 2.73
N PHE A 92 2.60 -6.03 2.02
CA PHE A 92 1.58 -5.59 1.07
C PHE A 92 1.34 -6.61 -0.04
N TYR A 93 2.40 -7.16 -0.65
CA TYR A 93 2.27 -8.21 -1.66
C TYR A 93 1.74 -9.53 -1.11
N GLN A 94 2.11 -9.91 0.11
CA GLN A 94 1.54 -11.09 0.78
C GLN A 94 0.03 -10.93 1.00
N MET A 95 -0.43 -9.73 1.37
CA MET A 95 -1.85 -9.45 1.52
C MET A 95 -2.57 -9.51 0.16
N ILE A 96 -1.96 -9.00 -0.91
CA ILE A 96 -2.46 -9.14 -2.28
C ILE A 96 -2.64 -10.62 -2.64
N ILE A 97 -1.62 -11.43 -2.37
CA ILE A 97 -1.66 -12.87 -2.65
C ILE A 97 -2.75 -13.57 -1.83
N LYS A 98 -2.84 -13.27 -0.53
CA LYS A 98 -3.86 -13.80 0.38
C LYS A 98 -5.28 -13.50 -0.13
N LYS A 99 -5.52 -12.30 -0.69
CA LYS A 99 -6.85 -11.87 -1.13
C LYS A 99 -7.20 -12.27 -2.57
N PHE A 100 -6.23 -12.23 -3.48
CA PHE A 100 -6.47 -12.32 -4.93
C PHE A 100 -5.78 -13.52 -5.60
N GLY A 101 -5.03 -14.34 -4.85
CA GLY A 101 -4.25 -15.46 -5.41
C GLY A 101 -2.85 -15.04 -5.86
N ASN A 102 -2.11 -15.95 -6.51
CA ASN A 102 -0.75 -15.69 -6.95
C ASN A 102 -0.72 -14.81 -8.20
N PHE A 103 0.36 -14.05 -8.40
CA PHE A 103 0.61 -13.33 -9.64
C PHE A 103 0.88 -14.32 -10.79
N ILE A 104 0.13 -14.21 -11.88
CA ILE A 104 0.37 -15.01 -13.10
C ILE A 104 1.19 -14.19 -14.10
N GLN A 105 0.66 -13.03 -14.48
CA GLN A 105 1.21 -12.24 -15.58
C GLN A 105 0.96 -10.76 -15.34
N LYS A 106 1.94 -9.93 -15.68
CA LYS A 106 1.76 -8.47 -15.79
C LYS A 106 1.06 -8.13 -17.10
N LEU A 107 0.03 -7.29 -17.02
CA LEU A 107 -0.76 -6.80 -18.17
C LEU A 107 -0.20 -5.47 -18.69
#